data_AF-A0A4R9JMP0-F1
#
_entry.id   AF-A0A4R9JMP0-F1
#
_cell.length_a   1.000
_cell.length_b   1.000
_cell.length_c   1.000
_cell.angle_alpha   90.00
_cell.angle_beta   90.00
_cell.angle_gamma   90.00
#
_symmetry.space_group_name_H-M   'P 1'
#
loop_
_entity.id
_entity.type
_entity.pdbx_description
1 polymer ?
#
loop_
_entity_poly.entity_id
_entity_poly.type
_entity_poly.pdbx_seq_one_letter_code
_entity_poly.pdbx_strand_id
1 'polypeptide(L)'
;MNQIFRENLKYILAVLIVWAITFPWILRNKDTILAKFTLAYNSFFGYPNPRIAHQLIAKGDAVLEGRKEGGTDILQTINQFFSSDENSRGTILPLDLALMEKACLYFRSKEHVEDHFLELTWREKAREWGSPLFLKMAPQGELTLGPNPKDYWNSHIEAVLTALDYYKRALRFSGPEFIAPKKIESVAWASCRPSEILLGYKTHMLETENFVLKKLTDLEKIPSGLSAVQKRSVVLSSIKRSDFAEVSPNDYLESLLRQILLTGMKNFSPREMDDIYERILYFVGSDEREYLKFKFRRAELFFQLGIEEESYYKRAATEFREAANIQLASEIEDINVPALLVHEFESKMKEAESYHKLKENGKSIAILDALKAKLRNVDERSVGGKKDDILKHYHNLNRSVLRKLGRYEEADEIPFNE
;
A
#
# COMPACT_ATOMS: atom_id res chain seq x y z
N MET A 1 -39.85 9.34 58.00
CA MET A 1 -38.86 8.88 57.00
C MET A 1 -38.19 7.56 57.40
N ASN A 2 -38.88 6.59 58.04
CA ASN A 2 -38.26 5.37 58.61
C ASN A 2 -39.09 4.06 58.46
N GLN A 3 -40.15 4.06 57.63
CA GLN A 3 -40.94 2.85 57.36
C GLN A 3 -40.56 2.22 56.01
N ILE A 4 -40.42 3.04 54.97
CA ILE A 4 -39.98 2.64 53.63
C ILE A 4 -38.58 2.00 53.64
N PHE A 5 -37.64 2.55 54.42
CA PHE A 5 -36.30 1.98 54.56
C PHE A 5 -36.28 0.65 55.34
N ARG A 6 -37.22 0.44 56.27
CA ARG A 6 -37.31 -0.80 57.07
C ARG A 6 -37.94 -1.94 56.28
N GLU A 7 -38.98 -1.65 55.51
CA GLU A 7 -39.65 -2.65 54.66
C GLU A 7 -38.78 -3.04 53.45
N ASN A 8 -38.04 -2.09 52.90
CA ASN A 8 -37.16 -2.33 51.75
C ASN A 8 -35.70 -2.67 52.12
N LEU A 9 -35.34 -2.74 53.41
CA LEU A 9 -33.98 -3.04 53.86
C LEU A 9 -33.49 -4.39 53.32
N LYS A 10 -34.38 -5.40 53.28
CA LYS A 10 -34.08 -6.74 52.75
C LYS A 10 -33.73 -6.68 51.26
N TYR A 11 -34.43 -5.84 50.49
CA TYR A 11 -34.16 -5.65 49.07
C TYR A 11 -32.88 -4.85 48.84
N ILE A 12 -32.64 -3.79 49.61
CA ILE A 12 -31.41 -2.98 49.54
C ILE A 12 -30.20 -3.85 49.89
N LEU A 13 -30.29 -4.68 50.93
CA LEU A 13 -29.22 -5.57 51.37
C LEU A 13 -28.99 -6.71 50.37
N ALA A 14 -30.06 -7.26 49.77
CA ALA A 14 -29.94 -8.23 48.68
C ALA A 14 -29.25 -7.62 47.44
N VAL A 15 -29.60 -6.39 47.05
CA VAL A 15 -28.95 -5.68 45.94
C VAL A 15 -27.48 -5.41 46.25
N LEU A 16 -27.15 -5.02 47.49
CA LEU A 16 -25.75 -4.83 47.92
C LEU A 16 -24.94 -6.14 47.89
N ILE A 17 -25.52 -7.27 48.32
CA ILE A 17 -24.85 -8.58 48.24
C ILE A 17 -24.64 -8.99 46.79
N VAL A 18 -25.65 -8.82 45.94
CA VAL A 18 -25.53 -9.09 44.50
C VAL A 18 -24.45 -8.20 43.89
N TRP A 19 -24.40 -6.91 44.23
CA TRP A 19 -23.34 -6.00 43.79
C TRP A 19 -21.97 -6.42 44.31
N ALA A 20 -21.84 -6.80 45.58
CA ALA A 20 -20.57 -7.22 46.17
C ALA A 20 -20.00 -8.49 45.53
N ILE A 21 -20.84 -9.38 45.00
CA ILE A 21 -20.42 -10.61 44.30
C ILE A 21 -20.19 -10.34 42.80
N THR A 22 -21.10 -9.60 42.15
CA THR A 22 -21.03 -9.36 40.71
C THR A 22 -19.95 -8.36 40.34
N PHE A 23 -19.69 -7.33 41.15
CA PHE A 23 -18.74 -6.28 40.84
C PHE A 23 -17.28 -6.78 40.75
N PRO A 24 -16.76 -7.59 41.70
CA PRO A 24 -15.43 -8.18 41.55
C PRO A 24 -15.33 -9.18 40.38
N TRP A 25 -16.41 -9.92 40.11
CA TRP A 25 -16.46 -10.87 39.00
C TRP A 25 -16.43 -10.17 37.64
N ILE A 26 -17.19 -9.07 37.49
CA ILE A 26 -17.19 -8.22 36.30
C ILE A 26 -15.82 -7.55 36.13
N LEU A 27 -15.22 -7.02 37.19
CA LEU A 27 -13.89 -6.39 37.11
C LEU A 27 -12.80 -7.37 36.68
N ARG A 28 -12.82 -8.60 37.21
CA ARG A 28 -11.85 -9.65 36.86
C ARG A 28 -12.01 -10.14 35.42
N ASN A 29 -13.24 -10.16 34.90
CA ASN A 29 -13.55 -10.66 33.57
C ASN A 29 -13.87 -9.55 32.56
N LYS A 30 -13.57 -8.28 32.89
CA LYS A 30 -14.01 -7.10 32.13
C LYS A 30 -13.68 -7.20 30.64
N ASP A 31 -12.48 -7.69 30.31
CA ASP A 31 -12.01 -7.74 28.93
C ASP A 31 -12.75 -8.82 28.13
N THR A 32 -13.08 -9.95 28.77
CA THR A 32 -13.84 -11.03 28.11
C THR A 32 -15.31 -10.68 27.96
N ILE A 33 -15.90 -9.97 28.92
CA ILE A 33 -17.28 -9.49 28.86
C ILE A 33 -17.41 -8.40 27.80
N LEU A 34 -16.49 -7.42 27.77
CA LEU A 34 -16.45 -6.39 26.75
C LEU A 34 -16.16 -6.99 25.36
N ALA A 35 -15.30 -8.00 25.25
CA ALA A 35 -15.08 -8.71 23.98
C ALA A 35 -16.35 -9.45 23.52
N LYS A 36 -17.05 -10.16 24.41
CA LYS A 36 -18.31 -10.84 24.07
C LYS A 36 -19.43 -9.84 23.74
N PHE A 37 -19.52 -8.74 24.47
CA PHE A 37 -20.50 -7.68 24.23
C PHE A 37 -20.22 -6.96 22.92
N THR A 38 -18.95 -6.65 22.61
CA THR A 38 -18.57 -6.06 21.32
C THR A 38 -18.82 -7.04 20.18
N LEU A 39 -18.49 -8.33 20.33
CA LEU A 39 -18.84 -9.35 19.33
C LEU A 39 -20.36 -9.48 19.12
N ALA A 40 -21.15 -9.47 20.19
CA ALA A 40 -22.61 -9.51 20.11
C ALA A 40 -23.18 -8.23 19.47
N TYR A 41 -22.73 -7.06 19.91
CA TYR A 41 -23.11 -5.76 19.33
C TYR A 41 -22.72 -5.68 17.84
N ASN A 42 -21.53 -6.15 17.49
CA ASN A 42 -21.06 -6.24 16.10
C ASN A 42 -21.88 -7.23 15.27
N SER A 43 -22.39 -8.32 15.86
CA SER A 43 -23.30 -9.25 15.18
C SER A 43 -24.71 -8.67 14.96
N PHE A 44 -25.17 -7.78 15.85
CA PHE A 44 -26.49 -7.15 15.74
C PHE A 44 -26.54 -6.05 14.68
N PHE A 45 -25.47 -5.28 14.50
CA PHE A 45 -25.46 -4.16 13.55
C PHE A 45 -25.03 -4.52 12.13
N GLY A 46 -24.55 -5.74 11.89
CA GLY A 46 -24.09 -6.19 10.58
C GLY A 46 -22.84 -5.46 10.12
N TYR A 47 -21.77 -6.21 9.83
CA TYR A 47 -20.61 -5.68 9.12
C TYR A 47 -20.83 -5.86 7.61
N PRO A 48 -20.67 -4.81 6.78
CA PRO A 48 -20.23 -3.43 7.04
C PRO A 48 -21.38 -2.42 7.32
N ASN A 49 -21.09 -1.32 8.06
CA ASN A 49 -22.03 -0.20 8.29
C ASN A 49 -21.40 1.14 7.87
N PRO A 50 -21.66 1.61 6.63
CA PRO A 50 -20.99 2.78 6.07
C PRO A 50 -21.29 4.07 6.85
N ARG A 51 -22.46 4.17 7.51
CA ARG A 51 -22.80 5.37 8.30
C ARG A 51 -21.84 5.61 9.46
N ILE A 52 -21.43 4.54 10.13
CA ILE A 52 -20.45 4.62 11.23
C ILE A 52 -19.07 4.98 10.68
N ALA A 53 -18.69 4.43 9.52
CA ALA A 53 -17.45 4.78 8.84
C ALA A 53 -17.40 6.28 8.50
N HIS A 54 -18.45 6.83 7.87
CA HIS A 54 -18.54 8.26 7.54
C HIS A 54 -18.48 9.16 8.78
N GLN A 55 -19.11 8.77 9.89
CA GLN A 55 -19.02 9.52 11.15
C GLN A 55 -17.60 9.53 11.72
N LEU A 56 -16.87 8.41 11.61
CA LEU A 56 -15.48 8.31 12.06
C LEU A 56 -14.54 9.09 11.14
N ILE A 57 -14.77 9.06 9.83
CA ILE A 57 -14.03 9.89 8.86
C ILE A 57 -14.25 11.37 9.15
N ALA A 58 -15.50 11.80 9.35
CA ALA A 58 -15.81 13.19 9.69
C ALA A 58 -15.16 13.64 11.01
N LYS A 59 -15.05 12.75 12.01
CA LYS A 59 -14.30 13.04 13.24
C LYS A 59 -12.80 13.21 12.97
N GLY A 60 -12.22 12.38 12.10
CA GLY A 60 -10.83 12.54 11.66
C GLY A 60 -10.61 13.87 10.92
N ASP A 61 -11.49 14.21 9.99
CA ASP A 61 -11.44 15.46 9.23
C ASP A 61 -11.57 16.69 10.15
N ALA A 62 -12.48 16.64 11.14
CA ALA A 62 -12.64 17.72 12.11
C ALA A 62 -11.38 17.98 12.95
N VAL A 63 -10.65 16.92 13.33
CA VAL A 63 -9.37 17.03 14.02
C VAL A 63 -8.32 17.72 13.14
N LEU A 64 -8.27 17.38 11.84
CA LEU A 64 -7.33 17.97 10.90
C LEU A 64 -7.65 19.44 10.57
N GLU A 65 -8.93 19.80 10.49
CA GLU A 65 -9.40 21.17 10.24
C GLU A 65 -9.22 22.10 11.45
N GLY A 66 -8.70 21.62 12.58
CA GLY A 66 -8.52 22.41 13.81
C GLY A 66 -9.83 22.73 14.53
N ARG A 67 -10.94 22.10 14.13
CA ARG A 67 -12.19 22.14 14.88
C ARG A 67 -12.04 21.18 16.06
N LYS A 68 -11.49 21.71 17.16
CA LYS A 68 -11.64 21.03 18.44
C LYS A 68 -13.14 20.85 18.70
N GLU A 69 -13.48 19.56 18.70
CA GLU A 69 -14.64 18.93 19.32
C GLU A 69 -15.94 18.88 18.51
N GLY A 70 -16.34 17.64 18.22
CA GLY A 70 -17.75 17.24 18.26
C GLY A 70 -18.28 17.31 19.70
N GLY A 71 -18.25 18.51 20.28
CA GLY A 71 -18.70 18.86 21.61
C GLY A 71 -19.42 20.19 21.51
N THR A 72 -20.72 20.16 21.77
CA THR A 72 -21.58 21.31 21.94
C THR A 72 -20.98 22.29 22.94
N ASP A 73 -20.54 23.48 22.51
CA ASP A 73 -20.66 24.73 23.29
C ASP A 73 -20.14 25.94 22.49
N ILE A 74 -21.07 26.61 21.81
CA ILE A 74 -20.88 27.89 21.11
C ILE A 74 -20.37 29.00 22.06
N LEU A 75 -20.57 28.84 23.37
CA LEU A 75 -20.15 29.81 24.39
C LEU A 75 -18.66 29.73 24.75
N GLN A 76 -18.01 28.56 24.61
CA GLN A 76 -16.56 28.45 24.86
C GLN A 76 -15.74 29.08 23.73
N THR A 77 -16.24 29.02 22.51
CA THR A 77 -15.62 29.65 21.32
C THR A 77 -15.63 31.17 21.40
N ILE A 78 -16.68 31.75 22.00
CA ILE A 78 -16.77 33.20 22.21
C ILE A 78 -15.83 33.65 23.33
N ASN A 79 -15.74 32.90 24.43
CA ASN A 79 -14.85 33.26 25.53
C ASN A 79 -13.35 33.15 25.16
N GLN A 80 -12.96 32.20 24.31
CA GLN A 80 -11.59 32.15 23.76
C GLN A 80 -11.28 33.29 22.77
N PHE A 81 -12.29 33.86 22.10
CA PHE A 81 -12.12 35.02 21.22
C PHE A 81 -11.90 36.34 21.99
N PHE A 82 -12.46 36.47 23.19
CA PHE A 82 -12.36 37.68 24.01
C PHE A 82 -11.27 37.66 25.09
N SER A 83 -10.58 36.53 25.26
CA SER A 83 -9.46 36.38 26.23
C SER A 83 -8.08 36.48 25.58
N SER A 84 -8.00 37.03 24.36
CA SER A 84 -6.75 37.16 23.60
C SER A 84 -5.93 38.39 23.99
N ASP A 85 -5.69 38.59 25.28
CA ASP A 85 -4.58 39.41 25.75
C ASP A 85 -3.68 38.52 26.64
N GLU A 86 -2.42 38.39 26.21
CA GLU A 86 -1.27 37.82 26.94
C GLU A 86 -1.00 36.30 26.97
N ASN A 87 -1.60 35.48 26.11
CA ASN A 87 -1.11 34.10 25.88
C ASN A 87 -1.03 33.72 24.41
N SER A 88 -0.28 34.48 23.61
CA SER A 88 0.12 34.09 22.26
C SER A 88 1.25 33.06 22.28
N ARG A 89 1.00 31.86 22.81
CA ARG A 89 1.72 30.65 22.37
C ARG A 89 0.91 30.01 21.26
N GLY A 90 1.35 30.30 20.03
CA GLY A 90 0.94 29.61 18.81
C GLY A 90 -0.46 29.99 18.34
N THR A 91 -0.53 31.01 17.47
CA THR A 91 -1.55 31.00 16.41
C THR A 91 -1.55 29.58 15.81
N ILE A 92 -2.63 28.83 16.02
CA ILE A 92 -2.79 27.49 15.44
C ILE A 92 -2.77 27.70 13.94
N LEU A 93 -1.63 27.42 13.32
CA LEU A 93 -1.47 27.51 11.89
C LEU A 93 -2.35 26.44 11.26
N PRO A 94 -2.99 26.71 10.11
CA PRO A 94 -3.77 25.69 9.44
C PRO A 94 -2.87 24.49 9.15
N LEU A 95 -3.40 23.30 9.43
CA LEU A 95 -2.70 22.05 9.21
C LEU A 95 -2.54 21.81 7.70
N ASP A 96 -1.30 21.76 7.25
CA ASP A 96 -0.93 21.47 5.86
C ASP A 96 -0.25 20.10 5.82
N LEU A 97 -1.04 19.07 5.47
CA LEU A 97 -0.56 17.69 5.35
C LEU A 97 0.55 17.56 4.30
N ALA A 98 0.50 18.36 3.22
CA ALA A 98 1.50 18.30 2.16
C ALA A 98 2.84 18.89 2.61
N LEU A 99 2.80 19.92 3.46
CA LEU A 99 4.01 20.46 4.09
C LEU A 99 4.65 19.43 5.02
N MET A 100 3.82 18.74 5.82
CA MET A 100 4.27 17.66 6.69
C MET A 100 4.89 16.51 5.87
N GLU A 101 4.20 16.01 4.85
CA GLU A 101 4.73 14.97 3.94
C GLU A 101 6.09 15.35 3.36
N LYS A 102 6.25 16.57 2.83
CA LYS A 102 7.53 17.04 2.29
C LYS A 102 8.63 17.10 3.36
N ALA A 103 8.30 17.54 4.57
CA ALA A 103 9.24 17.54 5.69
C ALA A 103 9.67 16.10 6.04
N CYS A 104 8.72 15.17 6.09
CA CYS A 104 8.98 13.76 6.32
C CYS A 104 9.95 13.15 5.29
N LEU A 105 9.66 13.35 4.01
CA LEU A 105 10.50 12.86 2.91
C LEU A 105 11.90 13.47 2.96
N TYR A 106 11.99 14.76 3.26
CA TYR A 106 13.28 15.44 3.45
C TYR A 106 14.09 14.78 4.56
N PHE A 107 13.55 14.65 5.77
CA PHE A 107 14.27 14.07 6.90
C PHE A 107 14.66 12.61 6.65
N ARG A 108 13.78 11.80 6.07
CA ARG A 108 14.09 10.40 5.73
C ARG A 108 15.21 10.27 4.69
N SER A 109 15.27 11.18 3.71
CA SER A 109 16.34 11.18 2.72
C SER A 109 17.71 11.55 3.31
N LYS A 110 17.71 12.32 4.40
CA LYS A 110 18.90 12.83 5.10
C LYS A 110 19.32 11.96 6.28
N GLU A 111 18.42 11.15 6.85
CA GLU A 111 18.72 10.17 7.92
C GLU A 111 19.74 9.10 7.49
N HIS A 112 20.02 8.99 6.18
CA HIS A 112 21.07 8.13 5.61
C HIS A 112 22.28 8.90 5.05
N VAL A 113 22.33 10.22 5.26
CA VAL A 113 23.44 11.08 4.82
C VAL A 113 23.98 11.80 6.04
N GLU A 114 24.99 11.21 6.68
CA GLU A 114 25.78 11.92 7.67
C GLU A 114 26.47 13.14 7.02
N ASP A 115 26.07 14.31 7.49
CA ASP A 115 26.81 15.56 7.62
C ASP A 115 27.47 16.30 6.43
N HIS A 116 27.29 17.63 6.48
CA HIS A 116 28.35 18.64 6.34
C HIS A 116 28.62 19.42 5.03
N PHE A 117 27.82 19.33 3.97
CA PHE A 117 27.91 20.33 2.90
C PHE A 117 26.57 20.94 2.50
N LEU A 118 26.45 22.24 2.83
CA LEU A 118 25.42 23.20 2.42
C LEU A 118 24.00 22.63 2.49
N GLU A 119 23.50 22.44 3.72
CA GLU A 119 22.06 22.44 3.88
C GLU A 119 21.54 23.79 3.37
N LEU A 120 20.76 23.76 2.29
CA LEU A 120 20.01 24.93 1.84
C LEU A 120 19.32 25.54 3.05
N THR A 121 19.45 26.86 3.17
CA THR A 121 18.81 27.59 4.26
C THR A 121 17.32 27.31 4.19
N TRP A 122 16.67 27.26 5.35
CA TRP A 122 15.23 26.93 5.43
C TRP A 122 14.35 27.79 4.49
N ARG A 123 14.81 29.02 4.22
CA ARG A 123 14.25 29.97 3.25
C ARG A 123 14.20 29.45 1.81
N GLU A 124 15.24 28.73 1.38
CA GLU A 124 15.33 28.15 0.04
C GLU A 124 14.43 26.91 -0.09
N LYS A 125 14.40 26.06 0.95
CA LYS A 125 13.52 24.89 1.03
C LYS A 125 12.03 25.25 1.04
N ALA A 126 11.64 26.26 1.84
CA ALA A 126 10.25 26.73 1.88
C ALA A 126 9.78 27.33 0.54
N ARG A 127 10.69 27.99 -0.20
CA ARG A 127 10.42 28.54 -1.54
C ARG A 127 10.22 27.43 -2.57
N GLU A 128 11.00 26.35 -2.50
CA GLU A 128 10.82 25.16 -3.33
C GLU A 128 9.53 24.38 -3.02
N TRP A 129 9.08 24.38 -1.75
CA TRP A 129 7.93 23.58 -1.34
C TRP A 129 6.58 24.22 -1.62
N GLY A 130 6.52 25.52 -1.93
CA GLY A 130 5.34 26.19 -2.49
C GLY A 130 4.10 26.25 -1.59
N SER A 131 4.25 26.19 -0.26
CA SER A 131 3.10 26.24 0.65
C SER A 131 2.56 27.67 0.85
N PRO A 132 1.22 27.87 0.84
CA PRO A 132 0.58 29.18 1.04
C PRO A 132 0.88 29.80 2.40
N LEU A 133 1.31 28.99 3.38
CA LEU A 133 1.75 29.43 4.70
C LEU A 133 2.99 30.34 4.65
N PHE A 134 3.82 30.23 3.61
CA PHE A 134 5.08 30.97 3.49
C PHE A 134 5.06 32.03 2.38
N LEU A 135 3.93 32.21 1.70
CA LEU A 135 3.77 33.15 0.58
C LEU A 135 3.45 34.60 1.02
N LYS A 136 3.04 34.83 2.27
CA LYS A 136 2.75 36.17 2.79
C LYS A 136 4.02 36.86 3.29
N MET A 137 4.81 37.43 2.38
CA MET A 137 5.76 38.49 2.75
C MET A 137 4.95 39.76 3.06
N ALA A 138 4.96 40.22 4.32
CA ALA A 138 4.46 41.55 4.65
C ALA A 138 5.33 42.60 3.92
N PRO A 139 4.75 43.69 3.36
CA PRO A 139 5.48 44.62 2.50
C PRO A 139 6.39 45.61 3.28
N GLN A 140 6.74 45.33 4.53
CA GLN A 140 7.56 46.22 5.35
C GLN A 140 8.48 45.46 6.29
N GLY A 141 9.63 44.98 5.77
CA GLY A 141 10.89 44.81 6.51
C GLY A 141 10.95 43.80 7.68
N GLU A 142 9.84 43.37 8.26
CA GLU A 142 9.79 42.37 9.32
C GLU A 142 9.53 41.00 8.71
N LEU A 143 10.61 40.20 8.65
CA LEU A 143 10.49 38.77 8.36
C LEU A 143 9.81 38.08 9.55
N THR A 144 8.51 37.84 9.47
CA THR A 144 7.88 36.81 10.29
C THR A 144 8.37 35.46 9.77
N LEU A 145 9.41 34.92 10.39
CA LEU A 145 9.83 33.54 10.17
C LEU A 145 8.61 32.64 10.45
N GLY A 146 8.12 31.93 9.43
CA GLY A 146 7.18 30.83 9.65
C GLY A 146 7.80 29.83 10.64
N PRO A 147 7.01 29.04 11.37
CA PRO A 147 7.55 28.16 12.39
C PRO A 147 8.56 27.20 11.77
N ASN A 148 9.58 26.84 12.55
CA ASN A 148 10.49 25.77 12.19
C ASN A 148 9.64 24.51 11.89
N PRO A 149 9.83 23.84 10.74
CA PRO A 149 9.05 22.67 10.32
C PRO A 149 9.13 21.52 11.32
N LYS A 150 10.22 21.41 12.07
CA LYS A 150 10.35 20.42 13.15
C LYS A 150 9.42 20.77 14.31
N ASP A 151 9.33 22.04 14.67
CA ASP A 151 8.43 22.51 15.73
C ASP A 151 6.97 22.51 15.26
N TYR A 152 6.73 22.81 13.97
CA TYR A 152 5.43 22.66 13.31
C TYR A 152 4.98 21.20 13.28
N TRP A 153 5.88 20.28 12.87
CA TRP A 153 5.61 18.85 12.88
C TRP A 153 5.35 18.35 14.30
N ASN A 154 6.21 18.69 15.26
CA ASN A 154 6.06 18.26 16.65
C ASN A 154 4.77 18.79 17.30
N SER A 155 4.31 19.98 16.93
CA SER A 155 3.07 20.55 17.47
C SER A 155 1.81 19.94 16.86
N HIS A 156 1.87 19.40 15.64
CA HIS A 156 0.70 18.90 14.91
C HIS A 156 0.66 17.37 14.75
N ILE A 157 1.77 16.67 15.01
CA ILE A 157 1.87 15.21 14.84
C ILE A 157 0.84 14.45 15.68
N GLU A 158 0.51 14.93 16.89
CA GLU A 158 -0.52 14.30 17.73
C GLU A 158 -1.92 14.39 17.10
N ALA A 159 -2.25 15.52 16.46
CA ALA A 159 -3.52 15.69 15.74
C ALA A 159 -3.57 14.78 14.50
N VAL A 160 -2.46 14.68 13.76
CA VAL A 160 -2.35 13.79 12.60
C VAL A 160 -2.48 12.32 13.02
N LEU A 161 -1.85 11.92 14.12
CA LEU A 161 -1.93 10.54 14.65
C LEU A 161 -3.33 10.20 15.17
N THR A 162 -4.00 11.16 15.84
CA THR A 162 -5.38 10.94 16.30
C THR A 162 -6.36 10.84 15.13
N ALA A 163 -6.20 11.65 14.08
CA ALA A 163 -6.96 11.50 12.84
C ALA A 163 -6.70 10.14 12.17
N LEU A 164 -5.45 9.70 12.11
CA LEU A 164 -5.06 8.38 11.59
C LEU A 164 -5.79 7.25 12.33
N ASP A 165 -5.86 7.31 13.66
CA ASP A 165 -6.57 6.33 14.47
C ASP A 165 -8.08 6.30 14.19
N TYR A 166 -8.71 7.46 13.96
CA TYR A 166 -10.10 7.51 13.54
C TYR A 166 -10.32 6.84 12.18
N TYR A 167 -9.44 7.10 11.19
CA TYR A 167 -9.54 6.47 9.88
C TYR A 167 -9.31 4.95 9.94
N LYS A 168 -8.36 4.48 10.75
CA LYS A 168 -8.16 3.04 10.98
C LYS A 168 -9.37 2.36 11.61
N ARG A 169 -10.06 3.05 12.51
CA ARG A 169 -11.33 2.54 13.07
C ARG A 169 -12.43 2.57 12.01
N ALA A 170 -12.47 3.60 11.18
CA ALA A 170 -13.44 3.72 10.10
C ALA A 170 -13.30 2.60 9.06
N LEU A 171 -12.07 2.17 8.75
CA LEU A 171 -11.80 1.06 7.82
C LEU A 171 -12.65 -0.17 8.16
N ARG A 172 -12.68 -0.57 9.43
CA ARG A 172 -13.43 -1.75 9.88
C ARG A 172 -14.90 -1.71 9.46
N PHE A 173 -15.50 -0.51 9.40
CA PHE A 173 -16.92 -0.34 9.08
C PHE A 173 -17.18 0.05 7.63
N SER A 174 -16.14 0.45 6.89
CA SER A 174 -16.24 1.04 5.55
C SER A 174 -16.66 0.04 4.47
N GLY A 175 -16.31 -1.25 4.63
CA GLY A 175 -16.62 -2.26 3.62
C GLY A 175 -15.86 -1.97 2.31
N PRO A 176 -16.52 -1.99 1.14
CA PRO A 176 -15.85 -1.77 -0.14
C PRO A 176 -15.50 -0.28 -0.43
N GLU A 177 -15.85 0.65 0.46
CA GLU A 177 -15.62 2.09 0.23
C GLU A 177 -14.13 2.46 0.21
N PHE A 178 -13.71 3.19 -0.84
CA PHE A 178 -12.31 3.55 -1.07
C PHE A 178 -11.85 4.84 -0.34
N ILE A 179 -12.76 5.51 0.37
CA ILE A 179 -12.50 6.80 1.01
C ILE A 179 -11.55 6.64 2.21
N ALA A 180 -11.78 5.65 3.07
CA ALA A 180 -10.96 5.43 4.27
C ALA A 180 -9.49 5.10 3.94
N PRO A 181 -9.18 4.21 2.98
CA PRO A 181 -7.80 3.99 2.52
C PRO A 181 -7.11 5.25 2.00
N LYS A 182 -7.79 6.08 1.20
CA LYS A 182 -7.23 7.35 0.70
C LYS A 182 -6.89 8.35 1.81
N LYS A 183 -7.77 8.47 2.80
CA LYS A 183 -7.52 9.33 3.97
C LYS A 183 -6.33 8.83 4.79
N ILE A 184 -6.21 7.50 4.96
CA ILE A 184 -5.04 6.89 5.61
C ILE A 184 -3.77 7.15 4.82
N GLU A 185 -3.79 7.03 3.48
CA GLU A 185 -2.63 7.35 2.64
C GLU A 185 -2.11 8.77 2.92
N SER A 186 -2.98 9.77 2.82
CA SER A 186 -2.59 11.18 3.01
C SER A 186 -2.01 11.46 4.39
N VAL A 187 -2.61 10.91 5.45
CA VAL A 187 -2.19 11.14 6.84
C VAL A 187 -0.96 10.32 7.20
N ALA A 188 -0.82 9.11 6.67
CA ALA A 188 0.33 8.26 6.92
C ALA A 188 1.61 8.82 6.28
N TRP A 189 1.52 9.42 5.09
CA TRP A 189 2.63 10.17 4.48
C TRP A 189 3.00 11.38 5.34
N ALA A 190 2.00 12.14 5.76
CA ALA A 190 2.15 13.27 6.67
C ALA A 190 2.58 12.88 8.09
N SER A 191 2.65 11.59 8.45
CA SER A 191 3.13 11.12 9.75
C SER A 191 4.39 10.25 9.67
N CYS A 192 5.01 10.12 8.49
CA CYS A 192 6.14 9.21 8.24
C CYS A 192 5.86 7.73 8.52
N ARG A 193 4.63 7.24 8.35
CA ARG A 193 4.25 5.85 8.64
C ARG A 193 3.72 5.12 7.40
N PRO A 194 4.55 4.87 6.38
CA PRO A 194 4.11 4.25 5.12
C PRO A 194 3.58 2.81 5.29
N SER A 195 3.93 2.12 6.38
CA SER A 195 3.38 0.80 6.71
C SER A 195 1.86 0.81 6.94
N GLU A 196 1.30 1.93 7.39
CA GLU A 196 -0.14 2.07 7.64
C GLU A 196 -0.95 2.14 6.35
N ILE A 197 -0.31 2.62 5.28
CA ILE A 197 -0.89 2.70 3.94
C ILE A 197 -1.15 1.29 3.40
N LEU A 198 -0.17 0.40 3.58
CA LEU A 198 -0.33 -1.01 3.24
C LEU A 198 -1.44 -1.68 3.99
N LEU A 199 -1.53 -1.42 5.31
CA LEU A 199 -2.61 -1.95 6.11
C LEU A 199 -3.95 -1.53 5.51
N GLY A 200 -4.11 -0.24 5.20
CA GLY A 200 -5.35 0.32 4.65
C GLY A 200 -5.76 -0.31 3.31
N TYR A 201 -4.85 -0.39 2.34
CA TYR A 201 -5.17 -0.97 1.04
C TYR A 201 -5.35 -2.50 1.08
N LYS A 202 -4.56 -3.20 1.91
CA LYS A 202 -4.74 -4.65 2.11
C LYS A 202 -6.10 -4.96 2.75
N THR A 203 -6.51 -4.18 3.75
CA THR A 203 -7.83 -4.34 4.37
C THR A 203 -8.95 -4.05 3.38
N HIS A 204 -8.84 -2.99 2.58
CA HIS A 204 -9.83 -2.66 1.55
C HIS A 204 -9.98 -3.77 0.50
N MET A 205 -8.87 -4.32 0.02
CA MET A 205 -8.87 -5.47 -0.91
C MET A 205 -9.64 -6.66 -0.32
N LEU A 206 -9.30 -7.07 0.91
CA LEU A 206 -9.91 -8.23 1.57
C LEU A 206 -11.39 -7.99 1.91
N GLU A 207 -11.74 -6.80 2.38
CA GLU A 207 -13.13 -6.45 2.70
C GLU A 207 -14.00 -6.39 1.45
N THR A 208 -13.48 -5.87 0.34
CA THR A 208 -14.18 -5.85 -0.95
C THR A 208 -14.45 -7.27 -1.46
N GLU A 209 -13.44 -8.16 -1.43
CA GLU A 209 -13.62 -9.56 -1.81
C GLU A 209 -14.65 -10.28 -0.91
N ASN A 210 -14.56 -10.08 0.40
CA ASN A 210 -15.49 -10.69 1.35
C ASN A 210 -16.92 -10.17 1.18
N PHE A 211 -17.09 -8.89 0.87
CA PHE A 211 -18.39 -8.28 0.60
C PHE A 211 -19.05 -8.89 -0.65
N VAL A 212 -18.30 -8.99 -1.74
CA VAL A 212 -18.78 -9.62 -2.99
C VAL A 212 -19.07 -11.09 -2.78
N LEU A 213 -18.19 -11.82 -2.07
CA LEU A 213 -18.42 -13.22 -1.74
C LEU A 213 -19.73 -13.43 -0.96
N LYS A 214 -19.99 -12.60 0.06
CA LYS A 214 -21.25 -12.65 0.82
C LYS A 214 -22.46 -12.41 -0.08
N LYS A 215 -22.46 -11.33 -0.86
CA LYS A 215 -23.56 -11.04 -1.79
C LYS A 215 -23.80 -12.15 -2.81
N LEU A 216 -22.75 -12.72 -3.37
CA LEU A 216 -22.86 -13.84 -4.31
C LEU A 216 -23.38 -15.11 -3.63
N THR A 217 -23.05 -15.33 -2.36
CA THR A 217 -23.59 -16.44 -1.56
C THR A 217 -25.07 -16.24 -1.27
N ASP A 218 -25.47 -15.03 -0.88
CA ASP A 218 -26.87 -14.67 -0.61
C ASP A 218 -27.75 -14.78 -1.86
N LEU A 219 -27.17 -14.55 -3.05
CA LEU A 219 -27.82 -14.72 -4.34
C LEU A 219 -27.75 -16.14 -4.91
N GLU A 220 -27.19 -17.10 -4.18
CA GLU A 220 -26.97 -18.50 -4.60
C GLU A 220 -26.20 -18.64 -5.93
N LYS A 221 -25.37 -17.64 -6.28
CA LYS A 221 -24.59 -17.62 -7.53
C LYS A 221 -23.24 -18.33 -7.42
N ILE A 222 -22.91 -18.88 -6.25
CA ILE A 222 -21.65 -19.62 -6.01
C ILE A 222 -21.94 -21.12 -5.99
N PRO A 223 -21.41 -21.88 -6.95
CA PRO A 223 -21.48 -23.34 -6.92
C PRO A 223 -20.89 -23.93 -5.63
N SER A 224 -21.59 -24.90 -5.05
CA SER A 224 -21.09 -25.67 -3.90
C SER A 224 -19.89 -26.54 -4.29
N GLY A 225 -18.86 -26.61 -3.43
CA GLY A 225 -17.69 -27.48 -3.63
C GLY A 225 -16.49 -26.83 -4.34
N LEU A 226 -16.54 -25.53 -4.64
CA LEU A 226 -15.40 -24.81 -5.23
C LEU A 226 -14.21 -24.67 -4.25
N SER A 227 -12.99 -24.78 -4.78
CA SER A 227 -11.76 -24.49 -4.03
C SER A 227 -11.66 -22.99 -3.69
N ALA A 228 -10.81 -22.63 -2.73
CA ALA A 228 -10.62 -21.21 -2.35
C ALA A 228 -10.16 -20.34 -3.54
N VAL A 229 -9.33 -20.90 -4.43
CA VAL A 229 -8.85 -20.20 -5.64
C VAL A 229 -9.99 -20.01 -6.64
N GLN A 230 -10.83 -21.02 -6.84
CA GLN A 230 -11.99 -20.93 -7.73
C GLN A 230 -13.05 -19.97 -7.20
N LYS A 231 -13.30 -19.95 -5.89
CA LYS A 231 -14.21 -18.96 -5.28
C LYS A 231 -13.69 -17.55 -5.50
N ARG A 232 -12.38 -17.35 -5.36
CA ARG A 232 -11.74 -16.06 -5.61
C ARG A 232 -11.86 -15.63 -7.07
N SER A 233 -11.64 -16.52 -8.04
CA SER A 233 -11.77 -16.15 -9.45
C SER A 233 -13.20 -15.74 -9.80
N VAL A 234 -14.22 -16.38 -9.21
CA VAL A 234 -15.62 -15.96 -9.34
C VAL A 234 -15.83 -14.56 -8.75
N VAL A 235 -15.30 -14.29 -7.55
CA VAL A 235 -15.36 -12.97 -6.91
C VAL A 235 -14.69 -11.90 -7.77
N LEU A 236 -13.45 -12.14 -8.23
CA LEU A 236 -12.72 -11.20 -9.08
C LEU A 236 -13.46 -10.96 -10.41
N SER A 237 -14.09 -12.00 -10.98
CA SER A 237 -14.90 -11.85 -12.19
C SER A 237 -16.09 -10.91 -11.99
N SER A 238 -16.73 -10.99 -10.82
CA SER A 238 -17.87 -10.16 -10.46
C SER A 238 -17.47 -8.72 -10.20
N ILE A 239 -16.32 -8.50 -9.55
CA ILE A 239 -15.72 -7.17 -9.38
C ILE A 239 -15.36 -6.57 -10.75
N LYS A 240 -14.68 -7.32 -11.62
CA LYS A 240 -14.27 -6.85 -12.96
C LYS A 240 -15.47 -6.47 -13.83
N ARG A 241 -16.58 -7.19 -13.73
CA ARG A 241 -17.84 -6.91 -14.45
C ARG A 241 -18.67 -5.79 -13.81
N SER A 242 -18.26 -5.27 -12.65
CA SER A 242 -19.01 -4.27 -11.89
C SER A 242 -20.45 -4.73 -11.61
N ASP A 243 -20.64 -5.99 -11.22
CA ASP A 243 -21.97 -6.57 -10.94
C ASP A 243 -22.69 -5.88 -9.76
N PHE A 244 -21.94 -5.20 -8.89
CA PHE A 244 -22.45 -4.52 -7.70
C PHE A 244 -22.06 -3.04 -7.73
N ALA A 245 -23.04 -2.15 -7.61
CA ALA A 245 -22.84 -0.69 -7.68
C ALA A 245 -21.92 -0.13 -6.58
N GLU A 246 -21.82 -0.81 -5.44
CA GLU A 246 -20.96 -0.40 -4.32
C GLU A 246 -19.48 -0.72 -4.53
N VAL A 247 -19.13 -1.51 -5.56
CA VAL A 247 -17.77 -1.96 -5.81
C VAL A 247 -17.28 -1.40 -7.15
N SER A 248 -16.28 -0.54 -7.08
CA SER A 248 -15.59 0.00 -8.25
C SER A 248 -14.39 -0.88 -8.63
N PRO A 249 -14.31 -1.40 -9.86
CA PRO A 249 -13.15 -2.18 -10.32
C PRO A 249 -11.87 -1.33 -10.36
N ASN A 250 -12.00 -0.04 -10.68
CA ASN A 250 -10.86 0.88 -10.75
C ASN A 250 -10.28 1.15 -9.36
N ASP A 251 -11.14 1.34 -8.35
CA ASP A 251 -10.68 1.55 -6.97
C ASP A 251 -10.02 0.29 -6.40
N TYR A 252 -10.54 -0.89 -6.74
CA TYR A 252 -9.94 -2.17 -6.38
C TYR A 252 -8.58 -2.38 -7.07
N LEU A 253 -8.46 -2.04 -8.35
CA LEU A 253 -7.17 -2.11 -9.05
C LEU A 253 -6.17 -1.09 -8.47
N GLU A 254 -6.61 0.14 -8.18
CA GLU A 254 -5.77 1.15 -7.55
C GLU A 254 -5.25 0.67 -6.19
N SER A 255 -6.09 0.04 -5.36
CA SER A 255 -5.67 -0.50 -4.06
C SER A 255 -4.61 -1.61 -4.20
N LEU A 256 -4.69 -2.45 -5.22
CA LEU A 256 -3.66 -3.45 -5.52
C LEU A 256 -2.35 -2.80 -5.98
N LEU A 257 -2.43 -1.84 -6.90
CA LEU A 257 -1.24 -1.16 -7.44
C LEU A 257 -0.50 -0.36 -6.36
N ARG A 258 -1.24 0.34 -5.48
CA ARG A 258 -0.67 1.09 -4.35
C ARG A 258 0.10 0.17 -3.39
N GLN A 259 -0.38 -1.05 -3.14
CA GLN A 259 0.35 -2.01 -2.31
C GLN A 259 1.73 -2.33 -2.88
N ILE A 260 1.85 -2.48 -4.21
CA ILE A 260 3.14 -2.76 -4.87
C ILE A 260 4.02 -1.51 -4.93
N LEU A 261 3.46 -0.38 -5.39
CA LEU A 261 4.20 0.86 -5.59
C LEU A 261 4.84 1.37 -4.29
N LEU A 262 4.10 1.27 -3.18
CA LEU A 262 4.52 1.86 -1.91
C LEU A 262 5.44 0.95 -1.08
N THR A 263 5.49 -0.35 -1.36
CA THR A 263 6.44 -1.26 -0.67
C THR A 263 7.70 -1.55 -1.43
N GLY A 264 7.71 -1.34 -2.74
CA GLY A 264 8.77 -1.88 -3.59
C GLY A 264 8.99 -3.38 -3.36
N MET A 265 7.93 -4.11 -2.97
CA MET A 265 7.94 -5.55 -2.66
C MET A 265 8.73 -5.98 -1.41
N LYS A 266 9.37 -5.08 -0.67
CA LYS A 266 10.30 -5.43 0.42
C LYS A 266 9.63 -5.86 1.73
N ASN A 267 8.40 -5.41 1.99
CA ASN A 267 7.71 -5.60 3.28
C ASN A 267 6.69 -6.75 3.28
N PHE A 268 6.53 -7.45 2.16
CA PHE A 268 5.60 -8.57 2.04
C PHE A 268 6.38 -9.89 2.00
N SER A 269 5.74 -10.95 2.48
CA SER A 269 6.24 -12.28 2.16
C SER A 269 6.13 -12.51 0.64
N PRO A 270 7.08 -13.21 -0.01
CA PRO A 270 6.99 -13.48 -1.44
C PRO A 270 5.68 -14.17 -1.86
N ARG A 271 5.07 -14.97 -0.97
CA ARG A 271 3.78 -15.61 -1.24
C ARG A 271 2.61 -14.63 -1.23
N GLU A 272 2.59 -13.65 -0.32
CA GLU A 272 1.57 -12.58 -0.34
C GLU A 272 1.74 -11.69 -1.58
N MET A 273 2.97 -11.47 -2.04
CA MET A 273 3.21 -10.75 -3.28
C MET A 273 2.68 -11.51 -4.50
N ASP A 274 2.89 -12.83 -4.57
CA ASP A 274 2.33 -13.67 -5.63
C ASP A 274 0.79 -13.55 -5.68
N ASP A 275 0.17 -13.55 -4.51
CA ASP A 275 -1.28 -13.40 -4.33
C ASP A 275 -1.82 -12.06 -4.85
N ILE A 276 -1.06 -10.97 -4.68
CA ILE A 276 -1.37 -9.63 -5.22
C ILE A 276 -1.16 -9.60 -6.75
N TYR A 277 -0.03 -10.13 -7.25
CA TYR A 277 0.25 -10.18 -8.68
C TYR A 277 -0.80 -10.98 -9.45
N GLU A 278 -1.27 -12.11 -8.89
CA GLU A 278 -2.34 -12.90 -9.48
C GLU A 278 -3.62 -12.08 -9.68
N ARG A 279 -3.99 -11.26 -8.68
CA ARG A 279 -5.15 -10.36 -8.77
C ARG A 279 -4.94 -9.27 -9.81
N ILE A 280 -3.78 -8.63 -9.85
CA ILE A 280 -3.50 -7.57 -10.83
C ILE A 280 -3.57 -8.13 -12.25
N LEU A 281 -2.94 -9.28 -12.50
CA LEU A 281 -2.96 -9.94 -13.81
C LEU A 281 -4.39 -10.32 -14.24
N TYR A 282 -5.27 -10.65 -13.30
CA TYR A 282 -6.69 -10.89 -13.59
C TYR A 282 -7.41 -9.63 -14.11
N PHE A 283 -7.10 -8.46 -13.55
CA PHE A 283 -7.74 -7.20 -13.91
C PHE A 283 -7.21 -6.59 -15.19
N VAL A 284 -5.88 -6.50 -15.32
CA VAL A 284 -5.17 -5.92 -16.47
C VAL A 284 -5.46 -6.70 -17.78
N GLY A 285 -5.96 -7.93 -17.71
CA GLY A 285 -6.27 -8.70 -18.93
C GLY A 285 -5.02 -9.09 -19.73
N SER A 286 -5.13 -10.03 -20.66
CA SER A 286 -3.97 -10.59 -21.37
C SER A 286 -3.39 -9.70 -22.45
N ASP A 287 -4.16 -8.72 -22.91
CA ASP A 287 -3.91 -7.98 -24.15
C ASP A 287 -3.34 -6.57 -23.87
N GLU A 288 -3.25 -6.19 -22.59
CA GLU A 288 -2.69 -4.90 -22.17
C GLU A 288 -1.16 -4.99 -22.04
N ARG A 289 -0.45 -3.92 -22.38
CA ARG A 289 1.02 -3.85 -22.22
C ARG A 289 1.43 -4.04 -20.77
N GLU A 290 0.65 -3.49 -19.84
CA GLU A 290 0.86 -3.65 -18.40
C GLU A 290 0.92 -5.13 -17.99
N TYR A 291 0.20 -6.02 -18.70
CA TYR A 291 0.20 -7.47 -18.45
C TYR A 291 1.61 -8.06 -18.54
N LEU A 292 2.33 -7.75 -19.63
CA LEU A 292 3.70 -8.26 -19.85
C LEU A 292 4.64 -7.79 -18.74
N LYS A 293 4.49 -6.53 -18.30
CA LYS A 293 5.29 -5.96 -17.21
C LYS A 293 4.99 -6.65 -15.87
N PHE A 294 3.72 -6.88 -15.53
CA PHE A 294 3.36 -7.58 -14.29
C PHE A 294 3.74 -9.06 -14.33
N LYS A 295 3.66 -9.71 -15.49
CA LYS A 295 4.17 -11.06 -15.71
C LYS A 295 5.66 -11.15 -15.48
N PHE A 296 6.43 -10.22 -16.05
CA PHE A 296 7.87 -10.13 -15.82
C PHE A 296 8.20 -9.96 -14.32
N ARG A 297 7.53 -9.04 -13.62
CA ARG A 297 7.74 -8.83 -12.18
C ARG A 297 7.37 -10.05 -11.32
N ARG A 298 6.28 -10.74 -11.65
CA ARG A 298 5.90 -11.99 -11.00
C ARG A 298 6.92 -13.10 -11.27
N ALA A 299 7.50 -13.15 -12.47
CA ALA A 299 8.57 -14.08 -12.81
C ALA A 299 9.86 -13.80 -12.04
N GLU A 300 10.24 -12.53 -11.84
CA GLU A 300 11.35 -12.14 -10.97
C GLU A 300 11.15 -12.61 -9.53
N LEU A 301 9.93 -12.49 -9.01
CA LEU A 301 9.56 -12.97 -7.67
C LEU A 301 9.74 -14.50 -7.55
N PHE A 302 9.26 -15.27 -8.54
CA PHE A 302 9.50 -16.72 -8.56
C PHE A 302 10.97 -17.08 -8.73
N PHE A 303 11.72 -16.31 -9.50
CA PHE A 303 13.15 -16.53 -9.65
C PHE A 303 13.89 -16.34 -8.33
N GLN A 304 13.53 -15.31 -7.54
CA GLN A 304 14.07 -15.09 -6.20
C GLN A 304 13.72 -16.25 -5.25
N LEU A 305 12.47 -16.70 -5.26
CA LEU A 305 12.01 -17.86 -4.49
C LEU A 305 12.69 -19.18 -4.90
N GLY A 306 13.18 -19.27 -6.14
CA GLY A 306 13.93 -20.41 -6.64
C GLY A 306 15.20 -20.72 -5.84
N ILE A 307 15.76 -19.73 -5.13
CA ILE A 307 16.91 -19.93 -4.25
C ILE A 307 16.57 -20.90 -3.11
N GLU A 308 15.35 -20.83 -2.58
CA GLU A 308 14.86 -21.69 -1.50
C GLU A 308 14.35 -23.02 -2.03
N GLU A 309 13.61 -23.01 -3.14
CA GLU A 309 12.99 -24.20 -3.72
C GLU A 309 13.09 -24.18 -5.26
N GLU A 310 13.83 -25.14 -5.84
CA GLU A 310 14.10 -25.20 -7.28
C GLU A 310 12.83 -25.26 -8.16
N SER A 311 11.70 -25.72 -7.61
CA SER A 311 10.41 -25.78 -8.33
C SER A 311 9.95 -24.40 -8.83
N TYR A 312 10.29 -23.32 -8.11
CA TYR A 312 9.93 -21.96 -8.52
C TYR A 312 10.72 -21.48 -9.74
N TYR A 313 11.94 -21.97 -10.01
CA TYR A 313 12.63 -21.63 -11.25
C TYR A 313 11.86 -22.13 -12.48
N LYS A 314 11.15 -23.27 -12.39
CA LYS A 314 10.30 -23.75 -13.48
C LYS A 314 9.12 -22.81 -13.72
N ARG A 315 8.49 -22.33 -12.65
CA ARG A 315 7.40 -21.33 -12.71
C ARG A 315 7.90 -19.98 -13.24
N ALA A 316 9.09 -19.55 -12.82
CA ALA A 316 9.72 -18.34 -13.33
C ALA A 316 9.95 -18.44 -14.85
N ALA A 317 10.50 -19.56 -15.34
CA ALA A 317 10.73 -19.77 -16.77
C ALA A 317 9.42 -19.70 -17.59
N THR A 318 8.32 -20.27 -17.09
CA THR A 318 7.03 -20.19 -17.78
C THR A 318 6.48 -18.77 -17.83
N GLU A 319 6.57 -18.03 -16.72
CA GLU A 319 6.08 -16.65 -16.64
C GLU A 319 6.96 -15.68 -17.48
N PHE A 320 8.28 -15.87 -17.51
CA PHE A 320 9.17 -15.11 -18.40
C PHE A 320 8.89 -15.37 -19.88
N ARG A 321 8.56 -16.61 -20.25
CA ARG A 321 8.16 -16.93 -21.62
C ARG A 321 6.88 -16.20 -22.02
N GLU A 322 5.90 -16.16 -21.14
CA GLU A 322 4.65 -15.42 -21.38
C GLU A 322 4.91 -13.90 -21.46
N ALA A 323 5.76 -13.36 -20.58
CA ALA A 323 6.16 -11.94 -20.61
C ALA A 323 6.91 -11.56 -21.90
N ALA A 324 7.60 -12.50 -22.54
CA ALA A 324 8.28 -12.30 -23.81
C ALA A 324 7.33 -12.25 -25.03
N ASN A 325 6.05 -12.58 -24.87
CA ASN A 325 5.10 -12.59 -25.98
C ASN A 325 4.58 -11.18 -26.32
N ILE A 326 5.42 -10.38 -26.98
CA ILE A 326 5.10 -9.00 -27.37
C ILE A 326 3.98 -8.89 -28.42
N GLN A 327 3.60 -9.99 -29.09
CA GLN A 327 2.47 -9.98 -30.04
C GLN A 327 1.18 -9.53 -29.35
N LEU A 328 1.01 -9.91 -28.09
CA LEU A 328 -0.12 -9.52 -27.23
C LEU A 328 -0.25 -8.00 -27.07
N ALA A 329 0.86 -7.26 -27.12
CA ALA A 329 0.89 -5.82 -26.90
C ALA A 329 1.11 -5.03 -28.19
N SER A 330 1.20 -5.69 -29.36
CA SER A 330 1.62 -5.08 -30.63
C SER A 330 0.51 -4.41 -31.44
N GLU A 331 -0.75 -4.57 -31.03
CA GLU A 331 -1.94 -4.09 -31.76
C GLU A 331 -2.39 -2.65 -31.35
N ILE A 332 -1.66 -1.99 -30.45
CA ILE A 332 -2.01 -0.67 -29.90
C ILE A 332 -1.33 0.45 -30.73
N GLU A 333 -2.05 1.52 -31.08
CA GLU A 333 -1.59 2.53 -32.07
C GLU A 333 -0.41 3.43 -31.61
N ASP A 334 -0.08 3.51 -30.31
CA ASP A 334 0.95 4.42 -29.74
C ASP A 334 2.15 3.71 -29.08
N ILE A 335 2.64 2.62 -29.68
CA ILE A 335 3.65 1.78 -29.03
C ILE A 335 5.08 2.31 -29.24
N ASN A 336 5.81 2.45 -28.14
CA ASN A 336 7.28 2.52 -28.15
C ASN A 336 7.87 1.13 -28.45
N VAL A 337 7.92 0.79 -29.75
CA VAL A 337 8.41 -0.52 -30.25
C VAL A 337 9.81 -0.85 -29.74
N PRO A 338 10.79 0.08 -29.72
CA PRO A 338 12.10 -0.18 -29.14
C PRO A 338 12.05 -0.69 -27.69
N ALA A 339 11.22 -0.09 -26.83
CA ALA A 339 11.11 -0.52 -25.43
C ALA A 339 10.50 -1.93 -25.29
N LEU A 340 9.54 -2.29 -26.15
CA LEU A 340 8.97 -3.65 -26.15
C LEU A 340 9.98 -4.71 -26.61
N LEU A 341 10.79 -4.41 -27.62
CA LEU A 341 11.82 -5.34 -28.10
C LEU A 341 12.91 -5.57 -27.04
N VAL A 342 13.26 -4.53 -26.27
CA VAL A 342 14.16 -4.66 -25.12
C VAL A 342 13.51 -5.53 -24.03
N HIS A 343 12.24 -5.31 -23.71
CA HIS A 343 11.51 -6.14 -22.76
C HIS A 343 11.44 -7.62 -23.19
N GLU A 344 11.19 -7.90 -24.47
CA GLU A 344 11.25 -9.27 -25.01
C GLU A 344 12.64 -9.89 -24.78
N PHE A 345 13.69 -9.14 -25.11
CA PHE A 345 15.07 -9.59 -24.97
C PHE A 345 15.40 -9.92 -23.50
N GLU A 346 15.09 -9.02 -22.57
CA GLU A 346 15.33 -9.20 -21.14
C GLU A 346 14.52 -10.39 -20.58
N SER A 347 13.26 -10.52 -20.99
CA SER A 347 12.37 -11.63 -20.58
C SER A 347 12.94 -12.99 -21.00
N LYS A 348 13.35 -13.13 -22.27
CA LYS A 348 13.96 -14.37 -22.78
C LYS A 348 15.32 -14.66 -22.16
N MET A 349 16.11 -13.64 -21.89
CA MET A 349 17.38 -13.80 -21.20
C MET A 349 17.15 -14.32 -19.77
N LYS A 350 16.14 -13.82 -19.05
CA LYS A 350 15.75 -14.33 -17.73
C LYS A 350 15.13 -15.74 -17.76
N GLU A 351 14.42 -16.08 -18.83
CA GLU A 351 13.99 -17.47 -19.09
C GLU A 351 15.21 -18.40 -19.21
N ALA A 352 16.23 -18.02 -20.01
CA ALA A 352 17.46 -18.78 -20.15
C ALA A 352 18.22 -18.91 -18.82
N GLU A 353 18.27 -17.84 -18.02
CA GLU A 353 18.87 -17.85 -16.69
C GLU A 353 18.16 -18.84 -15.76
N SER A 354 16.83 -18.89 -15.80
CA SER A 354 16.02 -19.83 -15.02
C SER A 354 16.33 -21.29 -15.39
N TYR A 355 16.46 -21.60 -16.68
CA TYR A 355 16.86 -22.94 -17.13
C TYR A 355 18.29 -23.30 -16.75
N HIS A 356 19.21 -22.33 -16.75
CA HIS A 356 20.57 -22.55 -16.27
C HIS A 356 20.60 -22.91 -14.79
N LYS A 357 19.80 -22.23 -13.95
CA LYS A 357 19.65 -22.55 -12.52
C LYS A 357 19.08 -23.95 -12.29
N LEU A 358 18.16 -24.38 -13.16
CA LEU A 358 17.61 -25.75 -13.18
C LEU A 358 18.59 -26.81 -13.72
N LYS A 359 19.81 -26.43 -14.12
CA LYS A 359 20.81 -27.29 -14.79
C LYS A 359 20.35 -27.83 -16.15
N GLU A 360 19.27 -27.29 -16.71
CA GLU A 360 18.78 -27.58 -18.06
C GLU A 360 19.52 -26.73 -19.10
N ASN A 361 20.85 -26.81 -19.10
CA ASN A 361 21.74 -25.95 -19.88
C ASN A 361 21.52 -26.05 -21.39
N GLY A 362 21.07 -27.20 -21.90
CA GLY A 362 20.70 -27.38 -23.31
C GLY A 362 19.53 -26.50 -23.75
N LYS A 363 18.55 -26.25 -22.87
CA LYS A 363 17.45 -25.32 -23.17
C LYS A 363 17.90 -23.87 -23.05
N SER A 364 18.74 -23.59 -22.04
CA SER A 364 19.31 -22.27 -21.83
C SER A 364 20.11 -21.79 -23.05
N ILE A 365 21.02 -22.62 -23.58
CA ILE A 365 21.84 -22.24 -24.74
C ILE A 365 21.00 -22.02 -26.01
N ALA A 366 19.98 -22.85 -26.25
CA ALA A 366 19.09 -22.70 -27.40
C ALA A 366 18.38 -21.34 -27.41
N ILE A 367 17.97 -20.84 -26.24
CA ILE A 367 17.37 -19.51 -26.10
C ILE A 367 18.43 -18.42 -26.33
N LEU A 368 19.63 -18.57 -25.77
CA LEU A 368 20.72 -17.60 -25.94
C LEU A 368 21.19 -17.47 -27.38
N ASP A 369 21.24 -18.58 -28.12
CA ASP A 369 21.58 -18.61 -29.55
C ASP A 369 20.51 -17.90 -30.38
N ALA A 370 19.22 -18.10 -30.07
CA ALA A 370 18.12 -17.39 -30.70
C ALA A 370 18.15 -15.87 -30.41
N LEU A 371 18.66 -15.46 -29.24
CA LEU A 371 18.83 -14.05 -28.86
C LEU A 371 20.01 -13.36 -29.56
N LYS A 372 21.01 -14.10 -30.06
CA LYS A 372 22.19 -13.53 -30.72
C LYS A 372 21.82 -12.61 -31.89
N ALA A 373 20.85 -13.01 -32.71
CA ALA A 373 20.35 -12.20 -33.82
C ALA A 373 19.56 -10.96 -33.36
N LYS A 374 19.03 -10.97 -32.14
CA LYS A 374 18.22 -9.90 -31.54
C LYS A 374 19.02 -8.89 -30.73
N LEU A 375 20.33 -9.09 -30.55
CA LEU A 375 21.21 -8.16 -29.81
C LEU A 375 21.15 -6.72 -30.37
N ARG A 376 20.92 -6.57 -31.68
CA ARG A 376 20.75 -5.26 -32.33
C ARG A 376 19.55 -4.47 -31.82
N ASN A 377 18.54 -5.13 -31.25
CA ASN A 377 17.37 -4.44 -30.70
C ASN A 377 17.70 -3.67 -29.42
N VAL A 378 18.81 -4.05 -28.74
CA VAL A 378 19.31 -3.42 -27.51
C VAL A 378 20.26 -2.28 -27.89
N ASP A 379 19.68 -1.21 -28.42
CA ASP A 379 20.40 0.02 -28.82
C ASP A 379 20.38 1.09 -27.72
N GLU A 380 21.37 1.99 -27.72
CA GLU A 380 21.50 3.07 -26.72
C GLU A 380 20.26 3.97 -26.66
N ARG A 381 19.61 4.19 -27.81
CA ARG A 381 18.37 4.96 -27.94
C ARG A 381 17.17 4.27 -27.29
N SER A 382 17.19 2.95 -27.21
CA SER A 382 16.10 2.13 -26.67
C SER A 382 16.23 1.91 -25.15
N VAL A 383 17.46 1.93 -24.64
CA VAL A 383 17.79 1.48 -23.27
C VAL A 383 18.27 2.63 -22.36
N GLY A 384 18.61 3.79 -22.92
CA GLY A 384 18.95 4.98 -22.13
C GLY A 384 20.19 4.78 -21.25
N GLY A 385 21.26 4.23 -21.82
CA GLY A 385 22.56 4.05 -21.15
C GLY A 385 22.78 2.69 -20.46
N LYS A 386 21.76 1.84 -20.29
CA LYS A 386 21.94 0.49 -19.67
C LYS A 386 22.33 -0.62 -20.67
N LYS A 387 22.69 -0.24 -21.89
CA LYS A 387 23.04 -1.20 -22.96
C LYS A 387 24.17 -2.12 -22.52
N ASP A 388 25.22 -1.54 -21.95
CA ASP A 388 26.40 -2.29 -21.53
C ASP A 388 26.07 -3.29 -20.43
N ASP A 389 25.22 -2.93 -19.46
CA ASP A 389 24.78 -3.83 -18.39
C ASP A 389 24.05 -5.07 -18.94
N ILE A 390 23.14 -4.86 -19.90
CA ILE A 390 22.37 -5.94 -20.53
C ILE A 390 23.29 -6.86 -21.34
N LEU A 391 24.20 -6.29 -22.14
CA LEU A 391 25.14 -7.05 -22.95
C LEU A 391 26.15 -7.81 -22.08
N LYS A 392 26.71 -7.16 -21.05
CA LYS A 392 27.58 -7.79 -20.04
C LYS A 392 26.89 -9.01 -19.42
N HIS A 393 25.63 -8.85 -19.01
CA HIS A 393 24.86 -9.95 -18.41
C HIS A 393 24.60 -11.09 -19.40
N TYR A 394 24.24 -10.79 -20.66
CA TYR A 394 24.09 -11.81 -21.72
C TYR A 394 25.39 -12.59 -21.95
N HIS A 395 26.52 -11.91 -22.12
CA HIS A 395 27.81 -12.55 -22.37
C HIS A 395 28.25 -13.42 -21.19
N ASN A 396 28.08 -12.94 -19.96
CA ASN A 396 28.41 -13.69 -18.76
C ASN A 396 27.56 -14.95 -18.60
N LEU A 397 26.24 -14.84 -18.85
CA LEU A 397 25.34 -16.00 -18.81
C LEU A 397 25.71 -17.01 -19.90
N ASN A 398 25.96 -16.55 -21.14
CA ASN A 398 26.33 -17.43 -22.25
C ASN A 398 27.64 -18.18 -21.98
N ARG A 399 28.68 -17.47 -21.51
CA ARG A 399 29.94 -18.09 -21.09
C ARG A 399 29.72 -19.15 -20.00
N SER A 400 28.93 -18.84 -18.98
CA SER A 400 28.62 -19.78 -17.88
C SER A 400 27.94 -21.04 -18.40
N VAL A 401 26.94 -20.90 -19.28
CA VAL A 401 26.20 -22.02 -19.86
C VAL A 401 27.11 -22.88 -20.75
N LEU A 402 27.89 -22.27 -21.65
CA LEU A 402 28.82 -22.98 -22.54
C LEU A 402 29.87 -23.77 -21.75
N ARG A 403 30.44 -23.18 -20.69
CA ARG A 403 31.37 -23.89 -19.80
C ARG A 403 30.71 -25.07 -19.10
N LYS A 404 29.46 -24.94 -18.64
CA LYS A 404 28.72 -26.07 -18.06
C LYS A 404 28.36 -27.17 -19.07
N LEU A 405 28.31 -26.85 -20.35
CA LEU A 405 28.15 -27.81 -21.44
C LEU A 405 29.48 -28.39 -21.95
N GLY A 406 30.63 -27.95 -21.42
CA GLY A 406 31.96 -28.40 -21.85
C GLY A 406 32.48 -27.74 -23.14
N ARG A 407 31.80 -26.70 -23.64
CA ARG A 407 32.19 -25.94 -24.85
C ARG A 407 33.10 -24.77 -24.46
N TYR A 408 34.32 -25.08 -24.02
CA TYR A 408 35.23 -24.07 -23.46
C TYR A 408 35.78 -23.09 -24.50
N GLU A 409 36.12 -23.57 -25.70
CA GLU A 409 36.67 -22.72 -26.78
C GLU A 409 35.71 -21.59 -27.14
N GLU A 410 34.44 -21.93 -27.39
CA GLU A 410 33.40 -20.93 -27.69
C GLU A 410 33.13 -19.98 -26.52
N ALA A 411 33.30 -20.46 -25.28
CA ALA A 411 33.10 -19.63 -24.09
C ALA A 411 34.22 -18.59 -23.92
N ASP A 412 35.44 -18.92 -24.36
CA ASP A 412 36.62 -18.06 -24.27
C ASP A 412 36.68 -17.05 -25.44
N GLU A 413 36.02 -17.34 -26.56
CA GLU A 413 35.80 -16.38 -27.66
C GLU A 413 34.87 -15.22 -27.29
N ILE A 414 34.03 -15.40 -26.26
CA ILE A 414 33.13 -14.33 -25.80
C ILE A 414 33.96 -13.26 -25.08
N PRO A 415 33.85 -11.97 -25.45
CA PRO A 415 34.66 -10.90 -24.85
C PRO A 415 34.43 -10.78 -23.34
N PHE A 416 35.52 -10.60 -22.58
CA PHE A 416 35.43 -10.16 -21.19
C PHE A 416 35.17 -8.66 -21.20
N ASN A 417 33.94 -8.29 -20.87
CA ASN A 417 33.60 -6.89 -20.66
C ASN A 417 33.96 -6.55 -19.21
N GLU A 418 35.14 -5.96 -19.00
CA GLU A 418 35.50 -5.28 -17.73
C GLU A 418 34.55 -4.11 -17.46
#